data_AF-A0A226MGE6-F1
#
_entry.id   AF-A0A226MGE6-F1
#
_cell.length_a   1.000
_cell.length_b   1.000
_cell.length_c   1.000
_cell.angle_alpha   90.00
_cell.angle_beta   90.00
_cell.angle_gamma   90.00
#
_symmetry.space_group_name_H-M   'P 1'
#
loop_
_entity.id
_entity.type
_entity.pdbx_description
1 polymer ?
#
loop_
_entity_poly.entity_id
_entity_poly.type
_entity_poly.pdbx_seq_one_letter_code
_entity_poly.pdbx_strand_id
1 'polypeptide(L)'
;MDIVEKVFSIAHAIHSQFEHVKCCKQQCQRLVERIHILLEPVRVLKAQPSWQISHHEEQMLSKLLQALGEAQKLVTKYSQTSWIQKFLSARSSGEEFVWVNRSLEDIAQGLSLLLQAEQKQALLEAFQAKICRRQDAEDVRDDKAFLDQVIASTKVPEDEAWEIHMGSQCMESKLDWMQGELNKIVRVMDSLKKVNVGKREAITEIERGQLTFRRHLQDTERYDLYEGEYLKYPVAIKTFKRPLTTDTT
;
A
#
# COMPACT_ATOMS: atom_id res chain seq x y z
N MET A 1 -33.31 -11.91 12.45
CA MET A 1 -32.85 -10.78 13.28
C MET A 1 -31.37 -10.63 13.04
N ASP A 2 -30.98 -9.50 12.47
CA ASP A 2 -29.61 -9.12 12.18
C ASP A 2 -28.71 -9.30 13.41
N ILE A 3 -27.52 -9.85 13.22
CA ILE A 3 -26.57 -10.17 14.29
C ILE A 3 -26.14 -8.90 15.03
N VAL A 4 -26.02 -7.79 14.30
CA VAL A 4 -25.71 -6.47 14.83
C VAL A 4 -26.79 -6.01 15.83
N GLU A 5 -28.07 -6.15 15.47
CA GLU A 5 -29.18 -5.83 16.38
C GLU A 5 -29.19 -6.68 17.63
N LYS A 6 -28.82 -7.98 17.53
CA LYS A 6 -28.69 -8.86 18.70
C LYS A 6 -27.57 -8.39 19.64
N VAL A 7 -26.43 -7.99 19.08
CA VAL A 7 -25.31 -7.43 19.86
C VAL A 7 -25.75 -6.21 20.66
N PHE A 8 -26.42 -5.24 20.01
CA PHE A 8 -26.94 -4.05 20.70
C PHE A 8 -27.97 -4.42 21.77
N SER A 9 -28.89 -5.35 21.46
CA SER A 9 -29.93 -5.78 22.40
C SER A 9 -29.34 -6.38 23.68
N ILE A 10 -28.35 -7.28 23.56
CA ILE A 10 -27.70 -7.89 24.73
C ILE A 10 -26.88 -6.86 25.49
N ALA A 11 -26.10 -6.02 24.80
CA ALA A 11 -25.30 -4.99 25.45
C ALA A 11 -26.17 -4.02 26.26
N HIS A 12 -27.33 -3.62 25.73
CA HIS A 12 -28.28 -2.79 26.46
C HIS A 12 -28.85 -3.52 27.69
N ALA A 13 -29.19 -4.80 27.56
CA ALA A 13 -29.64 -5.60 28.70
C ALA A 13 -28.59 -5.71 29.81
N ILE A 14 -27.30 -5.90 29.45
CA ILE A 14 -26.18 -5.92 30.41
C ILE A 14 -26.08 -4.58 31.15
N HIS A 15 -26.14 -3.46 30.42
CA HIS A 15 -26.10 -2.12 31.01
C HIS A 15 -27.26 -1.90 31.99
N SER A 16 -28.48 -2.29 31.63
CA SER A 16 -29.65 -2.17 32.52
C SER A 16 -29.55 -3.08 33.75
N GLN A 17 -28.95 -4.27 33.61
CA GLN A 17 -28.75 -5.19 34.73
C GLN A 17 -27.65 -4.72 35.70
N PHE A 18 -26.68 -3.93 35.23
CA PHE A 18 -25.59 -3.42 36.04
C PHE A 18 -26.07 -2.60 37.25
N GLU A 19 -27.13 -1.81 37.10
CA GLU A 19 -27.74 -1.04 38.19
C GLU A 19 -28.14 -1.90 39.40
N HIS A 20 -28.41 -3.18 39.18
CA HIS A 20 -28.85 -4.13 40.19
C HIS A 20 -27.72 -4.98 40.77
N VAL A 21 -26.47 -4.76 40.34
CA VAL A 21 -25.30 -5.51 40.80
C VAL A 21 -25.02 -5.19 42.25
N LYS A 22 -24.87 -6.24 43.08
CA LYS A 22 -24.75 -6.10 44.53
C LYS A 22 -23.30 -6.21 45.02
N CYS A 23 -22.47 -6.99 44.34
CA CYS A 23 -21.05 -7.18 44.65
C CYS A 23 -20.20 -7.15 43.36
N CYS A 24 -18.88 -7.04 43.49
CA CYS A 24 -17.98 -6.85 42.35
C CYS A 24 -18.31 -5.65 41.46
N LYS A 25 -18.97 -4.61 42.01
CA LYS A 25 -19.45 -3.43 41.26
C LYS A 25 -18.39 -2.83 40.35
N GLN A 26 -17.16 -2.66 40.84
CA GLN A 26 -16.05 -2.11 40.06
C GLN A 26 -15.59 -3.01 38.90
N GLN A 27 -15.74 -4.32 39.02
CA GLN A 27 -15.42 -5.26 37.92
C GLN A 27 -16.55 -5.28 36.89
N CYS A 28 -17.80 -5.30 37.33
CA CYS A 28 -18.97 -5.18 36.45
C CYS A 28 -19.00 -3.82 35.72
N GLN A 29 -18.68 -2.73 36.40
CA GLN A 29 -18.64 -1.39 35.80
C GLN A 29 -17.61 -1.35 34.67
N ARG A 30 -16.37 -1.78 34.94
CA ARG A 30 -15.31 -1.85 33.92
C ARG A 30 -15.68 -2.76 32.74
N LEU A 31 -16.38 -3.85 33.01
CA LEU A 31 -16.90 -4.74 31.97
C LEU A 31 -17.93 -4.02 31.09
N VAL A 32 -18.88 -3.30 31.69
CA VAL A 32 -19.88 -2.50 30.95
C VAL A 32 -19.22 -1.40 30.13
N GLU A 33 -18.25 -0.67 30.69
CA GLU A 33 -17.48 0.37 29.99
C GLU A 33 -16.75 -0.22 28.77
N ARG A 34 -16.09 -1.38 28.93
CA ARG A 34 -15.42 -2.08 27.82
C ARG A 34 -16.40 -2.51 26.72
N ILE A 35 -17.56 -3.05 27.11
CA ILE A 35 -18.61 -3.40 26.15
C ILE A 35 -19.07 -2.15 25.40
N HIS A 36 -19.26 -1.02 26.08
CA HIS A 36 -19.67 0.23 25.45
C HIS A 36 -18.66 0.72 24.40
N ILE A 37 -17.36 0.68 24.73
CA ILE A 37 -16.28 1.00 23.78
C ILE A 37 -16.33 0.07 22.56
N LEU A 38 -16.53 -1.23 22.79
CA LEU A 38 -16.67 -2.25 21.74
C LEU A 38 -17.89 -2.05 20.84
N LEU A 39 -18.90 -1.28 21.26
CA LEU A 39 -20.04 -0.97 20.40
C LEU A 39 -19.71 0.06 19.32
N GLU A 40 -18.65 0.88 19.48
CA GLU A 40 -18.26 1.85 18.45
C GLU A 40 -17.94 1.21 17.09
N PRO A 41 -17.04 0.22 17.00
CA PRO A 41 -16.81 -0.46 15.72
C PRO A 41 -18.06 -1.18 15.20
N VAL A 42 -18.93 -1.69 16.08
CA VAL A 42 -20.20 -2.31 15.66
C VAL A 42 -21.18 -1.28 15.08
N ARG A 43 -21.18 -0.03 15.56
CA ARG A 43 -21.96 1.07 14.94
C ARG A 43 -21.46 1.42 13.55
N VAL A 44 -20.14 1.38 13.34
CA VAL A 44 -19.55 1.57 12.01
C VAL A 44 -20.07 0.49 11.06
N LEU A 45 -20.04 -0.78 11.48
CA LEU A 45 -20.59 -1.89 10.70
C LEU A 45 -22.10 -1.73 10.43
N LYS A 46 -22.87 -1.31 11.43
CA LYS A 46 -24.32 -1.05 11.29
C LYS A 46 -24.63 0.03 10.26
N ALA A 47 -23.77 1.04 10.13
CA ALA A 47 -23.96 2.14 9.18
C ALA A 47 -23.67 1.73 7.73
N GLN A 48 -22.99 0.59 7.52
CA GLN A 48 -22.77 0.05 6.19
C GLN A 48 -24.02 -0.68 5.68
N PRO A 49 -24.23 -0.74 4.35
CA PRO A 49 -25.21 -1.65 3.75
C PRO A 49 -24.96 -3.09 4.19
N SER A 50 -26.02 -3.84 4.50
CA SER A 50 -25.92 -5.20 5.05
C SER A 50 -25.16 -6.22 4.19
N TRP A 51 -24.99 -5.96 2.89
CA TRP A 51 -24.21 -6.80 1.98
C TRP A 51 -22.69 -6.52 2.01
N GLN A 52 -22.26 -5.45 2.69
CA GLN A 52 -20.84 -5.10 2.83
C GLN A 52 -20.16 -5.78 4.01
N ILE A 53 -20.94 -6.30 4.97
CA ILE A 53 -20.37 -7.03 6.11
C ILE A 53 -19.69 -8.29 5.58
N SER A 54 -18.37 -8.36 5.75
CA SER A 54 -17.59 -9.50 5.30
C SER A 54 -17.82 -10.72 6.20
N HIS A 55 -17.57 -11.92 5.66
CA HIS A 55 -17.69 -13.15 6.45
C HIS A 55 -16.79 -13.13 7.71
N HIS A 56 -15.62 -12.49 7.64
CA HIS A 56 -14.74 -12.36 8.80
C HIS A 56 -15.33 -11.43 9.86
N GLU A 57 -16.00 -10.35 9.47
CA GLU A 57 -16.71 -9.46 10.40
C GLU A 57 -17.90 -10.16 11.05
N GLU A 58 -18.68 -10.93 10.28
CA GLU A 58 -19.79 -11.73 10.81
C GLU A 58 -19.31 -12.77 11.84
N GLN A 59 -18.16 -13.40 11.59
CA GLN A 59 -17.52 -14.29 12.56
C GLN A 59 -17.12 -13.56 13.85
N MET A 60 -16.55 -12.35 13.74
CA MET A 60 -16.18 -11.55 14.91
C MET A 60 -17.42 -11.08 15.68
N LEU A 61 -18.49 -10.69 15.00
CA LEU A 61 -19.77 -10.35 15.61
C LEU A 61 -20.43 -11.55 16.31
N SER A 62 -20.28 -12.75 15.75
CA SER A 62 -20.74 -14.00 16.38
C SER A 62 -19.99 -14.31 17.66
N LYS A 63 -18.66 -14.16 17.65
CA LYS A 63 -17.82 -14.29 18.85
C LYS A 63 -18.17 -13.23 19.90
N LEU A 64 -18.41 -12.00 19.47
CA LEU A 64 -18.87 -10.91 20.34
C LEU A 64 -20.19 -11.26 21.01
N LEU A 65 -21.16 -11.76 20.24
CA LEU A 65 -22.46 -12.15 20.80
C LEU A 65 -22.32 -13.24 21.87
N GLN A 66 -21.43 -14.22 21.64
CA GLN A 66 -21.13 -15.25 22.65
C GLN A 66 -20.48 -14.65 23.89
N ALA A 67 -19.46 -13.80 23.74
CA ALA A 67 -18.78 -13.14 24.87
C ALA A 67 -19.75 -12.25 25.68
N LEU A 68 -20.66 -11.54 25.01
CA LEU A 68 -21.72 -10.77 25.66
C LEU A 68 -22.70 -11.67 26.41
N GLY A 69 -23.05 -12.84 25.87
CA GLY A 69 -23.87 -13.82 26.59
C GLY A 69 -23.24 -14.27 27.91
N GLU A 70 -21.93 -14.56 27.91
CA GLU A 70 -21.20 -14.91 29.14
C GLU A 70 -21.06 -13.71 30.10
N ALA A 71 -20.82 -12.51 29.57
CA ALA A 71 -20.82 -11.28 30.36
C ALA A 71 -22.18 -11.04 31.04
N GLN A 72 -23.28 -11.26 30.34
CA GLN A 72 -24.63 -11.10 30.89
C GLN A 72 -24.91 -12.10 32.01
N LYS A 73 -24.51 -13.37 31.84
CA LYS A 73 -24.59 -14.38 32.91
C LYS A 73 -23.81 -13.93 34.14
N LEU A 74 -22.62 -13.38 33.94
CA LEU A 74 -21.76 -12.90 35.03
C LEU A 74 -22.38 -11.72 35.77
N VAL A 75 -22.90 -10.72 35.05
CA VAL A 75 -23.60 -9.58 35.66
C VAL A 75 -24.85 -10.04 36.42
N THR A 76 -25.66 -10.92 35.82
CA THR A 76 -26.85 -11.51 36.48
C THR A 76 -26.47 -12.23 37.77
N LYS A 77 -25.40 -13.04 37.73
CA LYS A 77 -24.88 -13.79 38.87
C LYS A 77 -24.52 -12.86 40.05
N TYR A 78 -23.85 -11.74 39.77
CA TYR A 78 -23.45 -10.78 40.80
C TYR A 78 -24.55 -9.82 41.27
N SER A 79 -25.71 -9.84 40.63
CA SER A 79 -26.93 -9.16 41.09
C SER A 79 -27.75 -9.99 42.10
N GLN A 80 -27.49 -11.29 42.23
CA GLN A 80 -28.25 -12.18 43.13
C GLN A 80 -27.70 -12.18 44.55
N THR A 81 -28.56 -11.92 45.55
CA THR A 81 -28.16 -11.89 46.98
C THR A 81 -27.64 -13.22 47.49
N SER A 82 -28.24 -14.33 47.03
CA SER A 82 -27.85 -15.71 47.39
C SER A 82 -26.42 -16.04 46.94
N TRP A 83 -25.94 -15.41 45.86
CA TRP A 83 -24.59 -15.63 45.37
C TRP A 83 -23.53 -14.89 46.18
N ILE A 84 -23.85 -13.74 46.76
CA ILE A 84 -22.93 -12.94 47.59
C ILE A 84 -22.43 -13.76 48.79
N GLN A 85 -23.31 -14.52 49.44
CA GLN A 85 -22.94 -15.37 50.58
C GLN A 85 -21.97 -16.48 50.17
N LYS A 86 -22.22 -17.13 49.03
CA LYS A 86 -21.32 -18.16 48.48
C LYS A 86 -19.98 -17.58 48.05
N PHE A 87 -20.01 -16.40 47.43
CA PHE A 87 -18.83 -15.67 46.97
C PHE A 87 -17.88 -15.30 48.11
N LEU A 88 -18.41 -14.71 49.19
CA LEU A 88 -17.62 -14.37 50.38
C LEU A 88 -16.99 -15.60 51.03
N SER A 89 -17.64 -16.76 50.89
CA SER A 89 -17.16 -18.04 51.43
C SER A 89 -16.08 -18.70 50.56
N ALA A 90 -16.05 -18.43 49.25
CA ALA A 90 -15.24 -19.17 48.27
C ALA A 90 -13.84 -18.59 47.97
N ARG A 91 -13.50 -17.39 48.46
CA ARG A 91 -12.20 -16.67 48.25
C ARG A 91 -11.66 -16.59 46.81
N SER A 92 -12.39 -16.99 45.77
CA SER A 92 -11.88 -17.21 44.39
C SER A 92 -12.69 -16.50 43.29
N SER A 93 -12.84 -15.18 43.43
CA SER A 93 -13.74 -14.39 42.59
C SER A 93 -13.19 -13.86 41.26
N GLY A 94 -11.89 -14.00 41.01
CA GLY A 94 -11.20 -13.24 39.97
C GLY A 94 -11.26 -13.87 38.57
N GLU A 95 -11.28 -15.19 38.46
CA GLU A 95 -10.98 -15.90 37.21
C GLU A 95 -12.07 -15.77 36.15
N GLU A 96 -13.34 -15.68 36.56
CA GLU A 96 -14.48 -15.59 35.62
C GLU A 96 -14.44 -14.31 34.77
N PHE A 97 -14.06 -13.18 35.39
CA PHE A 97 -13.90 -11.92 34.67
C PHE A 97 -12.66 -11.96 33.75
N VAL A 98 -11.60 -12.68 34.12
CA VAL A 98 -10.38 -12.78 33.30
C VAL A 98 -10.70 -13.36 31.93
N TRP A 99 -11.50 -14.44 31.89
CA TRP A 99 -11.86 -15.08 30.63
C TRP A 99 -12.71 -14.17 29.74
N VAL A 100 -13.76 -13.55 30.29
CA VAL A 100 -14.63 -12.63 29.52
C VAL A 100 -13.83 -11.43 29.02
N ASN A 101 -12.97 -10.86 29.86
CA ASN A 101 -12.15 -9.70 29.48
C ASN A 101 -11.17 -10.02 28.38
N ARG A 102 -10.50 -11.18 28.43
CA ARG A 102 -9.59 -11.62 27.37
C ARG A 102 -10.33 -11.80 26.05
N SER A 103 -11.50 -12.45 26.10
CA SER A 103 -12.33 -12.65 24.91
C SER A 103 -12.74 -11.30 24.29
N LEU A 104 -13.21 -10.34 25.10
CA LEU A 104 -13.55 -9.00 24.62
C LEU A 104 -12.34 -8.26 24.04
N GLU A 105 -11.15 -8.41 24.62
CA GLU A 105 -9.91 -7.83 24.11
C GLU A 105 -9.50 -8.41 22.75
N ASP A 106 -9.50 -9.74 22.61
CA ASP A 106 -9.21 -10.43 21.35
C ASP A 106 -10.19 -9.98 20.25
N ILE A 107 -11.46 -9.79 20.62
CA ILE A 107 -12.51 -9.32 19.72
C ILE A 107 -12.30 -7.87 19.31
N ALA A 108 -11.95 -7.00 20.26
CA ALA A 108 -11.66 -5.60 19.99
C ALA A 108 -10.49 -5.44 19.00
N GLN A 109 -9.41 -6.20 19.22
CA GLN A 109 -8.25 -6.21 18.34
C GLN A 109 -8.62 -6.74 16.94
N GLY A 110 -9.37 -7.85 16.87
CA GLY A 110 -9.79 -8.43 15.60
C GLY A 110 -10.70 -7.50 14.78
N LEU A 111 -11.71 -6.90 15.40
CA LEU A 111 -12.60 -5.94 14.73
C LEU A 111 -11.83 -4.68 14.29
N SER A 112 -10.93 -4.15 15.13
CA SER A 112 -10.12 -2.98 14.76
C SER A 112 -9.24 -3.27 13.55
N LEU A 113 -8.64 -4.46 13.48
CA LEU A 113 -7.76 -4.84 12.37
C LEU A 113 -8.55 -4.97 11.06
N LEU A 114 -9.70 -5.64 11.10
CA LEU A 114 -10.56 -5.84 9.92
C LEU A 114 -11.03 -4.49 9.34
N LEU A 115 -11.61 -3.63 10.19
CA LEU A 115 -12.11 -2.32 9.76
C LEU A 115 -11.01 -1.42 9.16
N GLN A 116 -9.79 -1.45 9.74
CA GLN A 116 -8.66 -0.70 9.18
C GLN A 116 -8.20 -1.23 7.83
N ALA A 117 -8.17 -2.56 7.66
CA ALA A 117 -7.79 -3.19 6.39
C ALA A 117 -8.78 -2.82 5.26
N GLU A 118 -10.08 -2.85 5.56
CA GLU A 118 -11.13 -2.46 4.62
C GLU A 118 -11.07 -0.98 4.25
N GLN A 119 -10.87 -0.09 5.23
CA GLN A 119 -10.75 1.35 4.97
C GLN A 119 -9.54 1.66 4.07
N LYS A 120 -8.41 0.97 4.29
CA LYS A 120 -7.23 1.07 3.43
C LYS A 120 -7.53 0.56 2.01
N GLN A 121 -8.20 -0.57 1.89
CA GLN A 121 -8.55 -1.16 0.59
C GLN A 121 -9.48 -0.23 -0.20
N ALA A 122 -10.53 0.29 0.43
CA ALA A 122 -11.46 1.24 -0.18
C ALA A 122 -10.75 2.52 -0.67
N LEU A 123 -9.77 3.01 0.10
CA LEU A 123 -8.94 4.15 -0.30
C LEU A 123 -8.12 3.83 -1.56
N LEU A 124 -7.46 2.67 -1.61
CA LEU A 124 -6.66 2.25 -2.76
C LEU A 124 -7.50 2.09 -4.02
N GLU A 125 -8.69 1.50 -3.90
CA GLU A 125 -9.63 1.34 -5.02
C GLU A 125 -10.14 2.70 -5.51
N ALA A 126 -10.50 3.60 -4.60
CA ALA A 126 -10.91 4.96 -4.95
C ALA A 126 -9.78 5.74 -5.63
N PHE A 127 -8.55 5.57 -5.15
CA PHE A 127 -7.35 6.16 -5.75
C PHE A 127 -7.13 5.64 -7.18
N GLN A 128 -7.13 4.32 -7.38
CA GLN A 128 -6.98 3.71 -8.71
C GLN A 128 -8.10 4.13 -9.67
N ALA A 129 -9.35 4.16 -9.18
CA ALA A 129 -10.51 4.51 -9.99
C ALA A 129 -10.52 5.98 -10.42
N LYS A 130 -10.11 6.90 -9.54
CA LYS A 130 -10.17 8.35 -9.81
C LYS A 130 -8.91 8.92 -10.45
N ILE A 131 -7.73 8.47 -10.03
CA ILE A 131 -6.45 9.09 -10.40
C ILE A 131 -5.81 8.33 -11.55
N CYS A 132 -5.54 7.03 -11.39
CA CYS A 132 -4.82 6.25 -12.42
C CYS A 132 -5.60 6.17 -13.75
N ARG A 133 -6.88 5.79 -13.73
CA ARG A 133 -7.66 5.65 -14.99
C ARG A 133 -7.85 6.95 -15.77
N ARG A 134 -7.84 8.08 -15.07
CA ARG A 134 -8.04 9.40 -15.69
C ARG A 134 -6.73 9.92 -16.27
N GLN A 135 -5.65 9.86 -15.50
CA GLN A 135 -4.33 10.33 -15.93
C GLN A 135 -3.77 9.46 -17.05
N ASP A 136 -3.80 8.12 -16.93
CA ASP A 136 -3.23 7.24 -17.94
C ASP A 136 -3.88 7.39 -19.34
N ALA A 137 -5.17 7.74 -19.40
CA ALA A 137 -5.90 7.91 -20.65
C ALA A 137 -5.85 9.33 -21.21
N GLU A 138 -5.74 10.35 -20.35
CA GLU A 138 -5.51 11.74 -20.77
C GLU A 138 -4.08 11.93 -21.25
N ASP A 139 -3.09 11.49 -20.48
CA ASP A 139 -1.66 11.65 -20.78
C ASP A 139 -1.28 10.95 -22.09
N VAL A 140 -1.74 9.71 -22.32
CA VAL A 140 -1.49 8.98 -23.58
C VAL A 140 -2.12 9.67 -24.79
N ARG A 141 -3.29 10.31 -24.63
CA ARG A 141 -3.93 11.06 -25.72
C ARG A 141 -3.17 12.35 -26.01
N ASP A 142 -2.80 13.09 -24.97
CA ASP A 142 -2.14 14.37 -25.09
C ASP A 142 -0.73 14.21 -25.68
N ASP A 143 0.02 13.20 -25.23
CA ASP A 143 1.32 12.84 -25.80
C ASP A 143 1.20 12.43 -27.27
N LYS A 144 0.18 11.64 -27.62
CA LYS A 144 -0.08 11.26 -29.01
C LYS A 144 -0.44 12.48 -29.88
N ALA A 145 -1.30 13.36 -29.39
CA ALA A 145 -1.70 14.56 -30.10
C ALA A 145 -0.50 15.49 -30.34
N PHE A 146 0.37 15.63 -29.34
CA PHE A 146 1.62 16.37 -29.47
C PHE A 146 2.54 15.74 -30.54
N LEU A 147 2.72 14.41 -30.53
CA LEU A 147 3.51 13.71 -31.55
C LEU A 147 2.93 13.89 -32.95
N ASP A 148 1.62 13.75 -33.12
CA ASP A 148 0.94 13.94 -34.40
C ASP A 148 1.10 15.39 -34.91
N GLN A 149 1.04 16.39 -34.01
CA GLN A 149 1.30 17.80 -34.34
C GLN A 149 2.75 18.04 -34.79
N VAL A 150 3.73 17.46 -34.09
CA VAL A 150 5.14 17.56 -34.48
C VAL A 150 5.36 16.94 -35.85
N ILE A 151 4.80 15.75 -36.11
CA ILE A 151 4.88 15.07 -37.40
C ILE A 151 4.26 15.92 -38.52
N ALA A 152 3.08 16.50 -38.28
CA ALA A 152 2.41 17.38 -39.23
C ALA A 152 3.23 18.65 -39.53
N SER A 153 3.90 19.21 -38.52
CA SER A 153 4.77 20.39 -38.68
C SER A 153 6.08 20.09 -39.41
N THR A 154 6.50 18.83 -39.46
CA THR A 154 7.67 18.37 -40.24
C THR A 154 7.35 17.91 -41.68
N LYS A 155 6.06 17.82 -42.06
CA LYS A 155 5.68 17.58 -43.45
C LYS A 155 5.85 18.89 -44.23
N VAL A 156 6.84 18.93 -45.10
CA VAL A 156 7.02 20.01 -46.09
C VAL A 156 5.77 20.04 -46.97
N PRO A 157 5.10 21.19 -47.17
CA PRO A 157 3.92 21.27 -48.02
C PRO A 157 4.27 20.87 -49.46
N GLU A 158 3.45 20.00 -50.06
CA GLU A 158 3.64 19.47 -51.43
C GLU A 158 3.38 20.51 -52.54
N ASP A 159 3.10 21.77 -52.21
CA ASP A 159 2.71 22.82 -53.18
C ASP A 159 3.69 24.01 -53.27
N GLU A 160 4.99 23.76 -53.14
CA GLU A 160 6.03 24.69 -53.66
C GLU A 160 6.99 23.95 -54.60
N ALA A 161 6.41 23.35 -55.63
CA ALA A 161 7.12 23.11 -56.87
C ALA A 161 7.29 24.44 -57.61
N TRP A 162 8.28 25.28 -57.29
CA TRP A 162 9.00 26.11 -58.27
C TRP A 162 10.17 26.86 -57.61
N GLU A 163 11.36 26.69 -58.21
CA GLU A 163 12.65 27.32 -57.88
C GLU A 163 13.24 26.90 -56.53
N ILE A 164 14.25 26.02 -56.48
CA ILE A 164 15.65 26.43 -56.66
C ILE A 164 16.45 25.24 -57.21
N HIS A 165 16.78 25.30 -58.50
CA HIS A 165 17.75 24.43 -59.18
C HIS A 165 19.20 24.85 -58.85
N MET A 166 19.50 25.17 -57.58
CA MET A 166 20.82 25.59 -57.09
C MET A 166 21.05 25.17 -55.62
N GLY A 167 20.71 23.93 -55.24
CA GLY A 167 20.86 23.47 -53.85
C GLY A 167 20.99 21.95 -53.65
N SER A 168 21.16 21.15 -54.71
CA SER A 168 21.10 19.68 -54.65
C SER A 168 22.07 19.05 -53.63
N GLN A 169 23.30 19.59 -53.49
CA GLN A 169 24.29 19.05 -52.54
C GLN A 169 24.01 19.42 -51.07
N CYS A 170 23.31 20.53 -50.81
CA CYS A 170 22.98 20.96 -49.45
C CYS A 170 21.79 20.17 -48.88
N MET A 171 20.85 19.78 -49.74
CA MET A 171 19.65 19.04 -49.33
C MET A 171 19.94 17.56 -49.08
N GLU A 172 20.80 16.93 -49.89
CA GLU A 172 21.29 15.56 -49.64
C GLU A 172 22.06 15.46 -48.33
N SER A 173 22.99 16.39 -48.08
CA SER A 173 23.76 16.43 -46.84
C SER A 173 22.90 16.70 -45.60
N LYS A 174 21.81 17.48 -45.74
CA LYS A 174 20.84 17.73 -44.66
C LYS A 174 19.93 16.52 -44.42
N LEU A 175 19.50 15.82 -45.47
CA LEU A 175 18.75 14.57 -45.36
C LEU A 175 19.59 13.45 -44.75
N ASP A 176 20.86 13.32 -45.13
CA ASP A 176 21.81 12.38 -44.52
C ASP A 176 22.06 12.71 -43.05
N TRP A 177 22.20 14.00 -42.71
CA TRP A 177 22.34 14.43 -41.32
C TRP A 177 21.09 14.10 -40.51
N MET A 178 19.90 14.41 -41.04
CA MET A 178 18.62 14.10 -40.39
C MET A 178 18.42 12.59 -40.21
N GLN A 179 18.73 11.80 -41.23
CA GLN A 179 18.69 10.33 -41.15
C GLN A 179 19.70 9.81 -40.12
N GLY A 180 20.87 10.44 -40.03
CA GLY A 180 21.88 10.16 -39.01
C GLY A 180 21.38 10.44 -37.59
N GLU A 181 20.73 11.57 -37.36
CA GLU A 181 20.13 11.91 -36.06
C GLU A 181 18.97 10.99 -35.70
N LEU A 182 18.10 10.65 -36.67
CA LEU A 182 16.99 9.72 -36.47
C LEU A 182 17.50 8.30 -36.12
N ASN A 183 18.55 7.85 -36.79
CA ASN A 183 19.20 6.58 -36.49
C ASN A 183 19.88 6.58 -35.10
N LYS A 184 20.40 7.73 -34.62
CA LYS A 184 20.90 7.85 -33.24
C LYS A 184 19.76 7.73 -32.24
N ILE A 185 18.64 8.41 -32.46
CA ILE A 185 17.45 8.35 -31.59
C ILE A 185 16.91 6.92 -31.51
N VAL A 186 16.76 6.24 -32.64
CA VAL A 186 16.31 4.84 -32.69
C VAL A 186 17.26 3.93 -31.91
N ARG A 187 18.58 4.12 -32.04
CA ARG A 187 19.58 3.39 -31.24
C ARG A 187 19.42 3.65 -29.74
N VAL A 188 19.24 4.90 -29.33
CA VAL A 188 19.02 5.25 -27.91
C VAL A 188 17.74 4.62 -27.38
N MET A 189 16.64 4.67 -28.15
CA MET A 189 15.36 4.03 -27.79
C MET A 189 15.47 2.50 -27.65
N ASP A 190 16.20 1.83 -28.55
CA ASP A 190 16.41 0.38 -28.46
C ASP A 190 17.31 -0.01 -27.26
N SER A 191 18.25 0.85 -26.86
CA SER A 191 18.98 0.66 -25.59
C SER A 191 18.10 0.90 -24.35
N LEU A 192 17.15 1.84 -24.41
CA LEU A 192 16.23 2.12 -23.31
C LEU A 192 15.17 1.02 -23.13
N LYS A 193 14.71 0.38 -24.21
CA LYS A 193 13.79 -0.79 -24.15
C LYS A 193 14.36 -1.97 -23.34
N LYS A 194 15.69 -2.07 -23.20
CA LYS A 194 16.32 -3.10 -22.37
C LYS A 194 16.32 -2.74 -20.88
N VAL A 195 16.21 -1.47 -20.52
CA VAL A 195 16.26 -1.00 -19.13
C VAL A 195 14.92 -1.25 -18.45
N ASN A 196 14.83 -2.34 -17.69
CA ASN A 196 13.68 -2.60 -16.84
C ASN A 196 13.79 -1.73 -15.57
N VAL A 197 13.25 -0.50 -15.62
CA VAL A 197 13.31 0.50 -14.54
C VAL A 197 12.64 0.01 -13.23
N GLY A 198 11.91 -1.10 -13.27
CA GLY A 198 11.18 -1.68 -12.13
C GLY A 198 12.01 -2.40 -11.07
N LYS A 199 13.31 -2.65 -11.28
CA LYS A 199 14.20 -3.25 -10.27
C LYS A 199 15.35 -2.31 -9.94
N ARG A 200 15.13 -1.38 -9.01
CA ARG A 200 16.23 -0.71 -8.31
C ARG A 200 16.87 -1.72 -7.36
N GLU A 201 17.92 -2.39 -7.80
CA GLU A 201 18.84 -3.07 -6.89
C GLU A 201 19.45 -2.01 -5.96
N ALA A 202 19.50 -2.29 -4.66
CA ALA A 202 20.09 -1.38 -3.68
C ALA A 202 21.58 -1.13 -4.02
N ILE A 203 22.08 0.09 -3.76
CA ILE A 203 23.48 0.43 -3.98
C ILE A 203 24.35 -0.47 -3.09
N THR A 204 25.17 -1.31 -3.72
CA THR A 204 26.04 -2.30 -3.07
C THR A 204 27.40 -2.32 -3.75
N GLU A 205 28.40 -2.88 -3.08
CA GLU A 205 29.72 -3.11 -3.68
C GLU A 205 29.62 -4.20 -4.76
N ILE A 206 30.17 -3.93 -5.94
CA ILE A 206 30.14 -4.85 -7.09
C ILE A 206 31.54 -5.45 -7.25
N GLU A 207 31.63 -6.79 -7.21
CA GLU A 207 32.88 -7.50 -7.45
C GLU A 207 33.43 -7.21 -8.86
N ARG A 208 34.74 -6.94 -8.96
CA ARG A 208 35.38 -6.58 -10.22
C ARG A 208 35.17 -7.59 -11.35
N GLY A 209 35.10 -8.89 -11.03
CA GLY A 209 34.89 -9.98 -12.00
C GLY A 209 33.51 -9.98 -12.66
N GLN A 210 32.55 -9.24 -12.09
CA GLN A 210 31.20 -9.09 -12.65
C GLN A 210 31.09 -7.94 -13.66
N LEU A 211 32.17 -7.14 -13.79
CA LEU A 211 32.24 -6.00 -14.69
C LEU A 211 33.09 -6.34 -15.92
N THR A 212 32.53 -6.12 -17.10
CA THR A 212 33.29 -6.18 -18.36
C THR A 212 33.67 -4.78 -18.79
N PHE A 213 34.94 -4.56 -19.16
CA PHE A 213 35.39 -3.28 -19.72
C PHE A 213 35.44 -3.40 -21.23
N ARG A 214 34.80 -2.49 -21.96
CA ARG A 214 34.68 -2.54 -23.41
C ARG A 214 35.53 -1.48 -24.09
N ARG A 215 35.27 -0.21 -23.81
CA ARG A 215 35.89 0.93 -24.49
C ARG A 215 36.34 1.97 -23.49
N HIS A 216 37.52 2.53 -23.71
CA HIS A 216 37.95 3.72 -22.98
C HIS A 216 37.25 4.96 -23.55
N LEU A 217 36.55 5.70 -22.69
CA LEU A 217 35.76 6.86 -23.07
C LEU A 217 36.51 8.18 -22.83
N GLN A 218 37.19 8.29 -21.69
CA GLN A 218 37.83 9.54 -21.30
C GLN A 218 39.04 9.31 -20.39
N ASP A 219 40.17 9.89 -20.80
CA ASP A 219 41.35 10.05 -19.95
C ASP A 219 41.28 11.40 -19.24
N THR A 220 41.46 11.41 -17.92
CA THR A 220 41.75 12.63 -17.16
C THR A 220 42.94 12.43 -16.24
N GLU A 221 43.48 13.53 -15.70
CA GLU A 221 44.57 13.49 -14.74
C GLU A 221 44.23 12.69 -13.46
N ARG A 222 42.94 12.64 -13.07
CA ARG A 222 42.49 12.04 -11.81
C ARG A 222 41.84 10.67 -11.97
N TYR A 223 41.27 10.39 -13.13
CA TYR A 223 40.53 9.15 -13.39
C TYR A 223 40.49 8.80 -14.87
N ASP A 224 40.25 7.53 -15.15
CA ASP A 224 39.85 7.03 -16.45
C ASP A 224 38.36 6.65 -16.41
N LEU A 225 37.66 6.90 -17.51
CA LEU A 225 36.25 6.53 -17.69
C LEU A 225 36.15 5.48 -18.79
N TYR A 226 35.49 4.38 -18.50
CA TYR A 226 35.26 3.28 -19.43
C TYR A 226 33.77 3.06 -19.65
N GLU A 227 33.43 2.63 -20.86
CA GLU A 227 32.18 1.94 -21.15
C GLU A 227 32.39 0.45 -20.85
N GLY A 228 31.46 -0.13 -20.11
CA GLY A 228 31.51 -1.52 -19.71
C GLY A 228 30.13 -2.15 -19.65
N GLU A 229 30.06 -3.36 -19.09
CA GLU A 229 28.80 -4.07 -18.83
C GLU A 229 28.74 -4.63 -17.42
N TYR A 230 27.54 -4.54 -16.83
CA TYR A 230 27.15 -5.20 -15.59
C TYR A 230 25.79 -5.87 -15.80
N LEU A 231 25.64 -7.16 -15.50
CA LEU A 231 24.41 -7.92 -15.73
C LEU A 231 23.84 -7.79 -17.16
N LYS A 232 24.72 -7.72 -18.18
CA LYS A 232 24.39 -7.49 -19.61
C LYS A 232 23.80 -6.10 -19.92
N TYR A 233 23.90 -5.16 -18.98
CA TYR A 233 23.54 -3.76 -19.17
C TYR A 233 24.78 -2.90 -19.39
N PRO A 234 24.75 -1.93 -20.33
CA PRO A 234 25.84 -1.00 -20.51
C PRO A 234 25.97 -0.08 -19.29
N VAL A 235 27.20 0.08 -18.78
CA VAL A 235 27.51 0.92 -17.61
C VAL A 235 28.74 1.79 -17.86
N ALA A 236 28.80 2.93 -17.20
CA ALA A 236 30.01 3.76 -17.15
C ALA A 236 30.83 3.42 -15.91
N ILE A 237 32.10 3.07 -16.08
CA ILE A 237 33.00 2.64 -15.00
C ILE A 237 34.11 3.67 -14.86
N LYS A 238 34.15 4.36 -13.72
CA LYS A 238 35.16 5.38 -13.41
C LYS A 238 36.22 4.80 -12.49
N THR A 239 37.47 4.76 -12.94
CA THR A 239 38.62 4.27 -12.16
C THR A 239 39.55 5.41 -11.81
N PHE A 240 39.85 5.61 -10.52
CA PHE A 240 40.74 6.68 -10.08
C PHE A 240 42.22 6.26 -10.24
N LYS A 241 43.05 7.15 -10.80
CA LYS A 241 44.48 6.86 -11.06
C LYS A 241 45.34 6.90 -9.80
N ARG A 242 44.92 7.67 -8.80
CA ARG A 242 45.61 7.86 -7.51
C ARG A 242 44.58 7.81 -6.37
N PRO A 243 44.01 6.65 -6.05
CA PRO A 243 43.11 6.52 -4.91
C PRO A 243 43.88 6.83 -3.62
N LEU A 244 43.28 7.61 -2.72
CA LEU A 244 43.86 7.96 -1.41
C LEU A 244 43.84 6.79 -0.40
N THR A 245 43.17 5.69 -0.78
CA THR A 245 43.03 4.47 0.02
C THR A 245 43.79 3.34 -0.66
N THR A 246 44.84 2.86 0.00
CA THR A 246 45.56 1.63 -0.34
C THR A 246 44.86 0.45 0.34
N ASP A 247 43.98 -0.23 -0.37
CA ASP A 247 43.77 -1.65 -0.09
C ASP A 247 44.84 -2.41 -0.88
N THR A 248 45.95 -2.65 -0.20
CA THR A 248 46.99 -3.60 -0.61
C THR A 248 46.43 -5.01 -0.52
N THR A 249 46.24 -5.66 -1.67
CA THR A 249 46.37 -7.11 -1.81
C THR A 249 47.29 -7.44 -2.96
#